data_AF-A0A8K0VEE8-F1
#
_entry.id   AF-A0A8K0VEE8-F1
#
_cell.length_a   1.000
_cell.length_b   1.000
_cell.length_c   1.000
_cell.angle_alpha   90.00
_cell.angle_beta   90.00
_cell.angle_gamma   90.00
#
_symmetry.space_group_name_H-M   'P 1'
#
loop_
_entity.id
_entity.type
_entity.pdbx_description
1 polymer ?
#
loop_
_entity_poly.entity_id
_entity_poly.type
_entity_poly.pdbx_seq_one_letter_code
_entity_poly.pdbx_strand_id
1 'polypeptide(L)'
;MRSQDCEFCALLLNACTPERMPFGEPDPIKLRSLRSGLAIDGALTRVLSICKNHANDPSSNGHPEDIQLGLPVLPRIDSPAYYTILSRWLEDCEKHTKCCPDNLTPVPSRLPTRLINVRRKGSTEVLLSDTSRWSTSRAEGVRYIALSHPWGDAKYHTHFSTTTKNIDDRLEKGIIYDELPATFKDAVKVTRELGIHYLWIDSLCIIQGDDGDFEDEAKHMEAVFSSAYCVIAASRASGTSAGFLKQRPDRKFVEFQDSLKNPFVVCEAIDDFQHDVIDGALNKRGWVLQERALARRTIYFAEKQTYWECGDGIRCETLTKMTNNKAAFLGDPNFPQAATTQTKGAQIRLYESLYKQYSTLEFSKAYDRPIAIAGLEQRLIRAFGKQGGYGIFERYFGRTLLWQRDLKMGDEPMKAIEFPPQQQYRVPTWSWMRYEGGITFMDLPFSGVQWEDDSQIRSPWAANNASSSHWHTGDSEGRIHLTARVRDFDLGLAEKEIAFDKVITPRDRAMKCVVIGSQKSEAAPDVKTRKHYVLIVAPMHGDAETYERLGVGSLCGSWIALDVGGLKVHIS
;
A
#
# COMPACT_ATOMS: atom_id res chain seq x y z
N MET A 1 -16.62 -22.99 -32.52
CA MET A 1 -16.01 -24.33 -32.31
C MET A 1 -17.04 -25.22 -31.61
N ARG A 2 -17.26 -26.46 -32.07
CA ARG A 2 -18.11 -27.43 -31.35
C ARG A 2 -17.32 -27.92 -30.12
N SER A 3 -17.70 -27.43 -28.94
CA SER A 3 -16.95 -27.64 -27.69
C SER A 3 -17.16 -28.99 -27.01
N GLN A 4 -18.12 -29.81 -27.47
CA GLN A 4 -18.52 -31.02 -26.76
C GLN A 4 -17.48 -32.15 -26.80
N ASP A 5 -16.64 -32.20 -27.85
CA ASP A 5 -15.74 -33.34 -28.08
C ASP A 5 -14.24 -32.98 -28.03
N CYS A 6 -13.88 -31.71 -27.74
CA CYS A 6 -12.48 -31.27 -27.73
C CYS A 6 -12.17 -30.52 -26.43
N GLU A 7 -11.38 -31.15 -25.56
CA GLU A 7 -10.97 -30.60 -24.26
C GLU A 7 -10.24 -29.26 -24.39
N PHE A 8 -9.39 -29.12 -25.42
CA PHE A 8 -8.69 -27.86 -25.69
C PHE A 8 -9.66 -26.75 -26.13
N CYS A 9 -10.63 -27.05 -26.98
CA CYS A 9 -11.66 -26.08 -27.36
C CYS A 9 -12.49 -25.65 -26.14
N ALA A 10 -12.82 -26.58 -25.24
CA ALA A 10 -13.52 -26.27 -24.00
C ALA A 10 -12.66 -25.41 -23.05
N LEU A 11 -11.36 -25.74 -22.90
CA LEU A 11 -10.41 -24.96 -22.10
C LEU A 11 -10.27 -23.54 -22.66
N LEU A 12 -10.14 -23.40 -23.98
CA LEU A 12 -9.98 -22.11 -24.65
C LEU A 12 -11.25 -21.25 -24.54
N LEU A 13 -12.43 -21.85 -24.74
CA LEU A 13 -13.70 -21.15 -24.60
C LEU A 13 -13.90 -20.64 -23.16
N ASN A 14 -13.59 -21.47 -22.16
CA ASN A 14 -13.65 -21.08 -20.75
C ASN A 14 -12.64 -19.98 -20.39
N ALA A 15 -11.50 -19.92 -21.07
CA ALA A 15 -10.47 -18.91 -20.81
C ALA A 15 -10.80 -17.54 -21.42
N CYS A 16 -11.67 -17.49 -22.45
CA CYS A 16 -12.09 -16.28 -23.14
C CYS A 16 -13.41 -15.72 -22.54
N THR A 17 -13.40 -15.37 -21.25
CA THR A 17 -14.55 -14.75 -20.59
C THR A 17 -14.67 -13.26 -20.95
N PRO A 18 -15.87 -12.65 -20.88
CA PRO A 18 -16.05 -11.21 -21.11
C PRO A 18 -15.14 -10.34 -20.24
N GLU A 19 -14.87 -10.75 -19.00
CA GLU A 19 -13.96 -10.08 -18.05
C GLU A 19 -12.51 -9.99 -18.54
N ARG A 20 -12.10 -10.92 -19.42
CA ARG A 20 -10.74 -11.01 -19.97
C ARG A 20 -10.64 -10.40 -21.38
N MET A 21 -11.75 -9.91 -21.95
CA MET A 21 -11.77 -9.26 -23.25
C MET A 21 -11.46 -7.76 -23.12
N PRO A 22 -10.59 -7.19 -24.00
CA PRO A 22 -10.47 -5.74 -24.12
C PRO A 22 -11.81 -5.14 -24.59
N PHE A 23 -12.14 -3.92 -24.16
CA PHE A 23 -13.44 -3.25 -24.40
C PHE A 23 -14.06 -3.52 -25.80
N GLY A 24 -15.27 -4.09 -25.80
CA GLY A 24 -15.99 -4.58 -26.99
C GLY A 24 -15.90 -6.11 -27.10
N GLU A 25 -16.85 -6.74 -27.78
CA GLU A 25 -16.75 -8.16 -28.16
C GLU A 25 -16.10 -8.23 -29.54
N PRO A 26 -14.77 -8.33 -29.68
CA PRO A 26 -14.17 -8.48 -31.00
C PRO A 26 -14.55 -9.85 -31.56
N ASP A 27 -15.41 -9.85 -32.58
CA ASP A 27 -15.64 -10.99 -33.46
C ASP A 27 -14.88 -10.77 -34.78
N PRO A 28 -13.85 -11.59 -35.11
CA PRO A 28 -13.36 -12.76 -34.38
C PRO A 28 -12.40 -12.42 -33.23
N ILE A 29 -12.45 -13.23 -32.16
CA ILE A 29 -11.45 -13.20 -31.07
C ILE A 29 -10.11 -13.65 -31.64
N LYS A 30 -9.12 -12.74 -31.62
CA LYS A 30 -7.75 -13.04 -32.03
C LYS A 30 -6.91 -13.40 -30.81
N LEU A 31 -6.14 -14.48 -30.93
CA LEU A 31 -5.18 -14.90 -29.92
C LEU A 31 -3.77 -14.63 -30.41
N ARG A 32 -2.90 -14.21 -29.50
CA ARG A 32 -1.47 -14.04 -29.74
C ARG A 32 -0.67 -14.90 -28.78
N SER A 33 0.46 -15.40 -29.26
CA SER A 33 1.43 -16.10 -28.42
C SER A 33 2.23 -15.11 -27.57
N LEU A 34 2.49 -15.48 -26.31
CA LEU A 34 3.22 -14.74 -25.30
C LEU A 34 4.22 -15.66 -24.59
N ARG A 35 5.28 -16.04 -25.33
CA ARG A 35 6.28 -17.03 -24.88
C ARG A 35 5.57 -18.33 -24.44
N SER A 36 5.62 -18.63 -23.14
CA SER A 36 4.98 -19.75 -22.46
C SER A 36 3.46 -19.56 -22.22
N GLY A 37 2.73 -18.92 -23.13
CA GLY A 37 1.29 -18.69 -22.94
C GLY A 37 0.58 -18.08 -24.13
N LEU A 38 -0.74 -18.00 -24.03
CA LEU A 38 -1.63 -17.36 -25.01
C LEU A 38 -2.34 -16.19 -24.34
N ALA A 39 -2.54 -15.09 -25.06
CA ALA A 39 -3.43 -14.00 -24.66
C ALA A 39 -4.38 -13.62 -25.79
N ILE A 40 -5.48 -12.97 -25.42
CA ILE A 40 -6.35 -12.27 -26.35
C ILE A 40 -5.58 -11.05 -26.89
N ASP A 41 -5.72 -10.76 -28.18
CA ASP A 41 -5.10 -9.61 -28.80
C ASP A 41 -5.63 -8.32 -28.15
N GLY A 42 -4.73 -7.40 -27.79
CA GLY A 42 -5.05 -6.23 -26.97
C GLY A 42 -5.18 -6.48 -25.45
N ALA A 43 -5.27 -7.71 -24.98
CA ALA A 43 -5.23 -8.01 -23.54
C ALA A 43 -3.80 -7.99 -22.98
N LEU A 44 -3.68 -7.55 -21.73
CA LEU A 44 -2.40 -7.46 -20.99
C LEU A 44 -2.02 -8.77 -20.29
N THR A 45 -2.99 -9.63 -19.98
CA THR A 45 -2.82 -10.87 -19.24
C THR A 45 -2.94 -12.10 -20.12
N ARG A 46 -2.30 -13.20 -19.69
CA ARG A 46 -2.43 -14.51 -20.36
C ARG A 46 -3.80 -15.10 -20.03
N VAL A 47 -4.42 -15.74 -21.01
CA VAL A 47 -5.65 -16.52 -20.83
C VAL A 47 -5.34 -18.00 -20.63
N LEU A 48 -4.26 -18.49 -21.23
CA LEU A 48 -3.72 -19.84 -21.04
C LEU A 48 -2.20 -19.80 -20.83
N SER A 49 -1.70 -20.71 -20.01
CA SER A 49 -0.26 -20.92 -19.78
C SER A 49 0.17 -22.25 -20.39
N ILE A 50 1.37 -22.28 -20.95
CA ILE A 50 1.99 -23.47 -21.53
C ILE A 50 3.20 -23.81 -20.67
N CYS A 51 3.25 -25.01 -20.11
CA CYS A 51 4.37 -25.45 -19.28
C CYS A 51 4.80 -26.87 -19.61
N LYS A 52 6.07 -27.16 -19.33
CA LYS A 52 6.60 -28.52 -19.30
C LYS A 52 6.48 -29.07 -17.88
N ASN A 53 6.10 -30.35 -17.77
CA ASN A 53 6.11 -31.08 -16.51
C ASN A 53 7.38 -31.94 -16.45
N HIS A 54 8.29 -31.64 -15.52
CA HIS A 54 9.56 -32.37 -15.36
C HIS A 54 9.38 -33.80 -14.78
N ALA A 55 8.15 -34.19 -14.43
CA ALA A 55 7.87 -35.54 -13.93
C ALA A 55 8.21 -36.65 -14.96
N ASN A 56 8.32 -36.32 -16.25
CA ASN A 56 8.58 -37.27 -17.32
C ASN A 56 9.88 -36.91 -18.08
N ASP A 57 10.99 -37.54 -17.67
CA ASP A 57 12.27 -37.69 -18.39
C ASP A 57 13.36 -36.58 -18.21
N PRO A 58 14.39 -36.82 -17.38
CA PRO A 58 15.56 -35.96 -17.23
C PRO A 58 16.56 -35.99 -18.40
N SER A 59 16.35 -36.82 -19.44
CA SER A 59 17.33 -37.04 -20.53
C SER A 59 17.04 -36.28 -21.83
N SER A 60 15.96 -35.51 -21.90
CA SER A 60 15.54 -34.81 -23.12
C SER A 60 16.21 -33.42 -23.28
N ASN A 61 17.47 -33.41 -23.71
CA ASN A 61 18.22 -32.21 -24.15
C ASN A 61 17.64 -31.53 -25.43
N GLY A 62 16.39 -31.80 -25.82
CA GLY A 62 15.78 -31.36 -27.08
C GLY A 62 14.62 -30.38 -26.93
N HIS A 63 14.38 -29.87 -25.73
CA HIS A 63 13.26 -28.97 -25.48
C HIS A 63 13.50 -27.56 -26.06
N PRO A 64 12.49 -26.91 -26.67
CA PRO A 64 12.60 -25.50 -27.05
C PRO A 64 12.87 -24.67 -25.79
N GLU A 65 13.92 -23.84 -25.79
CA GLU A 65 14.32 -22.99 -24.66
C GLU A 65 13.19 -22.05 -24.17
N ASP A 66 12.13 -21.88 -24.96
CA ASP A 66 11.07 -20.89 -24.77
C ASP A 66 9.88 -21.31 -23.88
N ILE A 67 9.71 -22.60 -23.55
CA ILE A 67 8.60 -23.08 -22.69
C ILE A 67 9.10 -23.32 -21.27
N GLN A 68 8.53 -22.57 -20.32
CA GLN A 68 8.86 -22.63 -18.90
C GLN A 68 8.47 -23.97 -18.24
N LEU A 69 9.20 -24.34 -17.20
CA LEU A 69 8.76 -25.38 -16.27
C LEU A 69 7.54 -24.89 -15.48
N GLY A 70 6.62 -25.79 -15.18
CA GLY A 70 5.48 -25.45 -14.33
C GLY A 70 4.71 -26.65 -13.82
N LEU A 71 3.84 -26.40 -12.83
CA LEU A 71 3.00 -27.41 -12.21
C LEU A 71 1.57 -27.31 -12.76
N PRO A 72 1.10 -28.25 -13.59
CA PRO A 72 -0.29 -28.27 -14.05
C PRO A 72 -1.26 -28.57 -12.89
N VAL A 73 -0.85 -29.47 -11.99
CA VAL A 73 -1.53 -29.76 -10.72
C VAL A 73 -0.71 -29.16 -9.58
N LEU A 74 -1.29 -28.20 -8.86
CA LEU A 74 -0.64 -27.59 -7.71
C LEU A 74 -0.62 -28.57 -6.52
N PRO A 75 0.38 -28.49 -5.63
CA PRO A 75 0.38 -29.29 -4.41
C PRO A 75 -0.87 -29.03 -3.59
N ARG A 76 -1.41 -30.10 -2.98
CA ARG A 76 -2.53 -29.97 -2.04
C ARG A 76 -2.11 -29.01 -0.92
N ILE A 77 -2.94 -28.01 -0.63
CA ILE A 77 -2.72 -27.13 0.52
C ILE A 77 -2.51 -27.97 1.77
N ASP A 78 -1.64 -27.49 2.65
CA ASP A 78 -1.37 -28.11 3.93
C ASP A 78 -0.70 -29.51 3.83
N SER A 79 -0.10 -29.81 2.67
CA SER A 79 0.75 -30.99 2.47
C SER A 79 2.24 -30.67 2.69
N PRO A 80 3.08 -31.69 2.95
CA PRO A 80 4.54 -31.48 3.02
C PRO A 80 5.14 -30.85 1.76
N ALA A 81 4.63 -31.21 0.57
CA ALA A 81 5.08 -30.63 -0.70
C ALA A 81 4.73 -29.14 -0.80
N TYR A 82 3.55 -28.73 -0.33
CA TYR A 82 3.15 -27.33 -0.26
C TYR A 82 4.09 -26.51 0.63
N TYR A 83 4.35 -26.97 1.86
CA TYR A 83 5.28 -26.28 2.76
C TYR A 83 6.72 -26.30 2.25
N THR A 84 7.13 -27.33 1.51
CA THR A 84 8.44 -27.36 0.83
C THR A 84 8.57 -26.21 -0.16
N ILE A 85 7.54 -25.89 -0.95
CA ILE A 85 7.57 -24.72 -1.86
C ILE A 85 7.80 -23.43 -1.06
N LEU A 86 7.03 -23.22 0.01
CA LEU A 86 7.14 -22.00 0.83
C LEU A 86 8.55 -21.86 1.44
N SER A 87 9.09 -22.93 2.02
CA SER A 87 10.44 -22.93 2.58
C SER A 87 11.51 -22.69 1.51
N ARG A 88 11.36 -23.26 0.30
CA ARG A 88 12.31 -23.01 -0.80
C ARG A 88 12.29 -21.56 -1.27
N TRP A 89 11.15 -20.88 -1.26
CA TRP A 89 11.10 -19.44 -1.55
C TRP A 89 11.85 -18.61 -0.51
N LEU A 90 11.70 -18.95 0.77
CA LEU A 90 12.45 -18.31 1.85
C LEU A 90 13.96 -18.53 1.72
N GLU A 91 14.38 -19.79 1.60
CA GLU A 91 15.80 -20.17 1.45
C GLU A 91 16.46 -19.53 0.23
N ASP A 92 15.74 -19.43 -0.88
CA ASP A 92 16.26 -18.76 -2.07
C ASP A 92 16.38 -17.25 -1.86
N CYS A 93 15.38 -16.62 -1.24
CA CYS A 93 15.40 -15.20 -0.93
C CYS A 93 16.53 -14.81 0.03
N GLU A 94 16.94 -15.70 0.94
CA GLU A 94 18.08 -15.46 1.83
C GLU A 94 19.40 -15.24 1.08
N LYS A 95 19.51 -15.73 -0.16
CA LYS A 95 20.69 -15.56 -1.03
C LYS A 95 20.67 -14.28 -1.85
N HIS A 96 19.58 -13.50 -1.79
CA HIS A 96 19.43 -12.29 -2.59
C HIS A 96 20.09 -11.10 -1.89
N THR A 97 21.14 -10.52 -2.49
CA THR A 97 21.83 -9.34 -1.94
C THR A 97 20.92 -8.13 -1.75
N LYS A 98 19.87 -7.98 -2.58
CA LYS A 98 18.87 -6.91 -2.44
C LYS A 98 17.95 -7.11 -1.24
N CYS A 99 17.57 -8.36 -0.95
CA CYS A 99 16.62 -8.71 0.13
C CYS A 99 17.33 -8.88 1.49
N CYS A 100 18.60 -9.27 1.43
CA CYS A 100 19.50 -9.47 2.57
C CYS A 100 20.81 -8.71 2.34
N PRO A 101 20.86 -7.38 2.44
CA PRO A 101 22.11 -6.66 2.28
C PRO A 101 23.09 -7.01 3.41
N ASP A 102 24.30 -7.48 3.06
CA ASP A 102 25.37 -7.81 4.01
C ASP A 102 25.79 -6.61 4.91
N ASN A 103 25.47 -5.38 4.46
CA ASN A 103 25.86 -4.11 5.07
C ASN A 103 24.71 -3.36 5.77
N LEU A 104 23.57 -4.00 6.03
CA LEU A 104 22.70 -3.44 7.05
C LEU A 104 23.47 -3.55 8.37
N THR A 105 24.00 -2.42 8.85
CA THR A 105 24.22 -2.27 10.29
C THR A 105 22.97 -2.86 10.94
N PRO A 106 23.07 -3.83 11.86
CA PRO A 106 21.91 -4.29 12.59
C PRO A 106 21.38 -3.06 13.29
N VAL A 107 20.41 -2.38 12.68
CA VAL A 107 19.49 -1.52 13.40
C VAL A 107 19.02 -2.46 14.49
N PRO A 108 19.26 -2.15 15.78
CA PRO A 108 18.85 -3.05 16.84
C PRO A 108 17.37 -3.30 16.58
N SER A 109 17.06 -4.50 16.09
CA SER A 109 15.74 -4.86 15.62
C SER A 109 14.96 -4.98 16.90
N ARG A 110 14.42 -3.87 17.35
CA ARG A 110 13.63 -3.82 18.57
C ARG A 110 12.47 -4.73 18.28
N LEU A 111 12.46 -5.89 18.94
CA LEU A 111 11.36 -6.82 18.83
C LEU A 111 10.07 -6.07 19.20
N PRO A 112 8.94 -6.43 18.58
CA PRO A 112 7.65 -5.91 19.03
C PRO A 112 7.49 -6.20 20.52
N THR A 113 6.84 -5.31 21.27
CA THR A 113 6.67 -5.41 22.72
C THR A 113 6.19 -6.79 23.15
N ARG A 114 5.29 -7.40 22.35
CA ARG A 114 4.79 -8.75 22.57
C ARG A 114 4.87 -9.60 21.30
N LEU A 115 5.22 -10.88 21.47
CA LEU A 115 5.22 -11.90 20.42
C LEU A 115 4.51 -13.16 20.91
N ILE A 116 3.82 -13.86 20.02
CA ILE A 116 3.24 -15.17 20.30
C ILE A 116 4.30 -16.23 20.06
N ASN A 117 4.72 -16.93 21.11
CA ASN A 117 5.50 -18.15 20.99
C ASN A 117 4.58 -19.28 20.54
N VAL A 118 4.73 -19.70 19.27
CA VAL A 118 3.89 -20.76 18.69
C VAL A 118 4.29 -22.16 19.17
N ARG A 119 5.29 -22.28 20.05
CA ARG A 119 5.83 -23.55 20.56
C ARG A 119 6.30 -24.46 19.42
N ARG A 120 6.45 -25.76 19.70
CA ARG A 120 6.86 -26.75 18.70
C ARG A 120 5.64 -27.29 17.95
N LYS A 121 5.90 -27.94 16.81
CA LYS A 121 4.87 -28.67 16.06
C LYS A 121 4.17 -29.69 16.95
N GLY A 122 2.83 -29.69 16.95
CA GLY A 122 2.00 -30.56 17.79
C GLY A 122 1.63 -30.00 19.17
N SER A 123 2.15 -28.83 19.57
CA SER A 123 1.73 -28.20 20.83
C SER A 123 0.28 -27.72 20.76
N THR A 124 -0.48 -28.01 21.83
CA THR A 124 -1.90 -27.65 22.01
C THR A 124 -2.12 -26.25 22.56
N GLU A 125 -1.05 -25.49 22.74
CA GLU A 125 -1.06 -24.14 23.30
C GLU A 125 -0.10 -23.22 22.54
N VAL A 126 -0.38 -21.93 22.61
CA VAL A 126 0.53 -20.84 22.23
C VAL A 126 0.66 -19.87 23.41
N LEU A 127 1.81 -19.22 23.56
CA LEU A 127 2.07 -18.35 24.71
C LEU A 127 2.36 -16.92 24.26
N LEU A 128 1.64 -15.95 24.80
CA LEU A 128 2.02 -14.55 24.59
C LEU A 128 3.26 -14.26 25.42
N SER A 129 4.28 -13.67 24.82
CA SER A 129 5.55 -13.37 25.47
C SER A 129 5.83 -11.88 25.41
N ASP A 130 6.05 -11.25 26.57
CA ASP A 130 6.53 -9.88 26.68
C ASP A 130 8.05 -9.85 26.39
N THR A 131 8.41 -9.31 25.22
CA THR A 131 9.81 -9.24 24.75
C THR A 131 10.54 -8.02 25.33
N SER A 132 9.80 -7.02 25.84
CA SER A 132 10.39 -5.80 26.41
C SER A 132 11.26 -6.09 27.64
N ARG A 133 11.00 -7.23 28.30
CA ARG A 133 11.73 -7.73 29.47
C ARG A 133 12.88 -8.68 29.12
N TRP A 134 13.13 -8.96 27.84
CA TRP A 134 14.18 -9.89 27.43
C TRP A 134 15.55 -9.24 27.50
N SER A 135 16.56 -10.01 27.91
CA SER A 135 17.96 -9.58 27.79
C SER A 135 18.34 -9.43 26.32
N THR A 136 19.33 -8.58 26.04
CA THR A 136 19.89 -8.40 24.67
C THR A 136 20.27 -9.74 24.04
N SER A 137 20.92 -10.62 24.82
CA SER A 137 21.33 -11.96 24.37
C SER A 137 20.16 -12.88 24.01
N ARG A 138 19.00 -12.72 24.64
CA ARG A 138 17.79 -13.50 24.32
C ARG A 138 17.07 -12.95 23.09
N ALA A 139 17.10 -11.64 22.90
CA ALA A 139 16.48 -10.97 21.75
C ALA A 139 17.31 -11.14 20.46
N GLU A 140 18.62 -11.35 20.60
CA GLU A 140 19.53 -11.52 19.48
C GLU A 140 19.16 -12.72 18.60
N GLY A 141 19.08 -12.48 17.28
CA GLY A 141 18.77 -13.51 16.29
C GLY A 141 17.32 -14.02 16.28
N VAL A 142 16.43 -13.46 17.11
CA VAL A 142 15.03 -13.86 17.15
C VAL A 142 14.34 -13.50 15.83
N ARG A 143 13.84 -14.53 15.14
CA ARG A 143 13.00 -14.39 13.94
C ARG A 143 11.53 -14.56 14.33
N TYR A 144 10.68 -13.72 13.74
CA TYR A 144 9.24 -13.85 13.85
C TYR A 144 8.56 -13.60 12.51
N ILE A 145 7.38 -14.18 12.36
CA ILE A 145 6.47 -13.90 11.25
C ILE A 145 5.43 -12.89 11.74
N ALA A 146 5.00 -11.96 10.88
CA ALA A 146 3.85 -11.11 11.16
C ALA A 146 2.64 -11.55 10.31
N LEU A 147 1.43 -11.42 10.84
CA LEU A 147 0.18 -11.71 10.13
C LEU A 147 -0.51 -10.41 9.68
N SER A 148 -0.66 -10.25 8.38
CA SER A 148 -1.57 -9.28 7.76
C SER A 148 -2.91 -9.96 7.46
N HIS A 149 -3.99 -9.50 8.07
CA HIS A 149 -5.30 -10.12 7.93
C HIS A 149 -6.43 -9.11 8.18
N PRO A 150 -7.64 -9.33 7.64
CA PRO A 150 -8.79 -8.55 8.05
C PRO A 150 -9.32 -9.06 9.38
N TRP A 151 -9.69 -8.14 10.27
CA TRP A 151 -10.30 -8.53 11.55
C TRP A 151 -11.68 -9.16 11.39
N GLY A 152 -12.37 -8.84 10.28
CA GLY A 152 -13.78 -9.13 10.05
C GLY A 152 -14.66 -7.95 10.46
N ASP A 153 -15.98 -8.13 10.39
CA ASP A 153 -16.95 -7.13 10.85
C ASP A 153 -17.43 -7.50 12.26
N ALA A 154 -17.18 -6.58 13.20
CA ALA A 154 -17.54 -6.69 14.61
C ALA A 154 -19.05 -6.88 14.85
N LYS A 155 -19.90 -6.52 13.89
CA LYS A 155 -21.35 -6.77 13.95
C LYS A 155 -21.70 -8.24 13.88
N TYR A 156 -20.89 -9.04 13.19
CA TYR A 156 -21.18 -10.45 12.92
C TYR A 156 -20.30 -11.40 13.75
N HIS A 157 -19.14 -10.93 14.24
CA HIS A 157 -18.20 -11.77 14.98
C HIS A 157 -17.54 -11.02 16.14
N THR A 158 -17.42 -11.71 17.29
CA THR A 158 -16.60 -11.23 18.41
C THR A 158 -15.13 -11.26 18.01
N HIS A 159 -14.46 -10.11 18.09
CA HIS A 159 -13.02 -10.05 17.83
C HIS A 159 -12.24 -10.80 18.91
N PHE A 160 -11.38 -11.71 18.48
CA PHE A 160 -10.47 -12.43 19.37
C PHE A 160 -9.20 -11.59 19.59
N SER A 161 -9.17 -10.85 20.71
CA SER A 161 -8.11 -9.88 21.00
C SER A 161 -7.63 -9.89 22.45
N THR A 162 -6.42 -9.37 22.66
CA THR A 162 -5.85 -9.15 23.99
C THR A 162 -6.43 -7.88 24.56
N THR A 163 -6.84 -7.91 25.82
CA THR A 163 -7.37 -6.76 26.56
C THR A 163 -6.72 -6.73 27.95
N THR A 164 -6.85 -5.62 28.67
CA THR A 164 -6.39 -5.50 30.07
C THR A 164 -6.96 -6.58 30.98
N LYS A 165 -8.13 -7.16 30.63
CA LYS A 165 -8.79 -8.20 31.41
C LYS A 165 -8.22 -9.61 31.21
N ASN A 166 -7.54 -9.88 30.09
CA ASN A 166 -7.09 -11.23 29.73
C ASN A 166 -5.58 -11.33 29.47
N ILE A 167 -4.84 -10.22 29.57
CA ILE A 167 -3.40 -10.18 29.31
C ILE A 167 -2.61 -11.10 30.24
N ASP A 168 -2.89 -11.09 31.55
CA ASP A 168 -2.16 -11.89 32.53
C ASP A 168 -2.32 -13.39 32.25
N ASP A 169 -3.55 -13.86 31.98
CA ASP A 169 -3.81 -15.24 31.59
C ASP A 169 -3.05 -15.63 30.32
N ARG A 170 -2.98 -14.75 29.32
CA ARG A 170 -2.27 -15.00 28.05
C ARG A 170 -0.75 -15.06 28.22
N LEU A 171 -0.20 -14.30 29.16
CA LEU A 171 1.23 -14.27 29.49
C LEU A 171 1.66 -15.46 30.35
N GLU A 172 0.81 -15.89 31.29
CA GLU A 172 1.15 -16.94 32.26
C GLU A 172 0.72 -18.34 31.79
N LYS A 173 -0.53 -18.49 31.36
CA LYS A 173 -1.15 -19.77 30.99
C LYS A 173 -1.11 -20.03 29.49
N GLY A 174 -1.08 -18.97 28.70
CA GLY A 174 -1.16 -19.05 27.24
C GLY A 174 -2.60 -19.16 26.74
N ILE A 175 -2.74 -19.51 25.46
CA ILE A 175 -4.01 -19.65 24.75
C ILE A 175 -4.05 -21.07 24.19
N ILE A 176 -5.15 -21.77 24.45
CA ILE A 176 -5.37 -23.11 23.89
C ILE A 176 -5.48 -22.98 22.37
N TYR A 177 -4.69 -23.76 21.63
CA TYR A 177 -4.61 -23.70 20.17
C TYR A 177 -5.99 -23.90 19.53
N ASP A 178 -6.82 -24.78 20.10
CA ASP A 178 -8.13 -25.07 19.55
C ASP A 178 -9.19 -23.98 19.76
N GLU A 179 -8.93 -23.03 20.66
CA GLU A 179 -9.77 -21.86 20.89
C GLU A 179 -9.43 -20.69 19.95
N LEU A 180 -8.29 -20.76 19.26
CA LEU A 180 -7.91 -19.74 18.29
C LEU A 180 -8.90 -19.71 17.11
N PRO A 181 -9.25 -18.52 16.60
CA PRO A 181 -9.97 -18.39 15.33
C PRO A 181 -9.22 -19.08 14.18
N ALA A 182 -9.95 -19.53 13.15
CA ALA A 182 -9.38 -20.32 12.05
C ALA A 182 -8.20 -19.65 11.33
N THR A 183 -8.26 -18.33 11.08
CA THR A 183 -7.15 -17.58 10.48
C THR A 183 -5.91 -17.56 11.38
N PHE A 184 -6.09 -17.54 12.70
CA PHE A 184 -4.97 -17.59 13.65
C PHE A 184 -4.40 -19.00 13.79
N LYS A 185 -5.26 -20.04 13.77
CA LYS A 185 -4.82 -21.44 13.71
C LYS A 185 -3.95 -21.70 12.49
N ASP A 186 -4.38 -21.21 11.33
CA ASP A 186 -3.65 -21.32 10.07
C ASP A 186 -2.31 -20.59 10.12
N ALA A 187 -2.28 -19.35 10.65
CA ALA A 187 -1.05 -18.59 10.80
C ALA A 187 -0.05 -19.26 11.75
N VAL A 188 -0.51 -19.78 12.89
CA VAL A 188 0.31 -20.57 13.82
C VAL A 188 0.85 -21.82 13.14
N LYS A 189 0.02 -22.51 12.35
CA LYS A 189 0.42 -23.72 11.63
C LYS A 189 1.51 -23.44 10.60
N VAL A 190 1.29 -22.47 9.71
CA VAL A 190 2.30 -22.06 8.70
C VAL A 190 3.60 -21.66 9.40
N THR A 191 3.52 -20.89 10.49
CA THR A 191 4.71 -20.46 11.24
C THR A 191 5.51 -21.65 11.76
N ARG A 192 4.85 -22.66 12.32
CA ARG A 192 5.48 -23.92 12.77
C ARG A 192 6.09 -24.72 11.62
N GLU A 193 5.41 -24.84 10.49
CA GLU A 193 5.89 -25.61 9.31
C GLU A 193 7.08 -24.93 8.63
N LEU A 194 7.18 -23.60 8.70
CA LEU A 194 8.34 -22.84 8.25
C LEU A 194 9.50 -22.83 9.24
N GLY A 195 9.37 -23.53 10.39
CA GLY A 195 10.43 -23.63 11.40
C GLY A 195 10.66 -22.34 12.21
N ILE A 196 9.70 -21.42 12.22
CA ILE A 196 9.77 -20.18 13.01
C ILE A 196 8.98 -20.35 14.31
N HIS A 197 9.48 -19.77 15.41
CA HIS A 197 8.90 -19.96 16.75
C HIS A 197 8.05 -18.80 17.24
N TYR A 198 8.11 -17.65 16.56
CA TYR A 198 7.39 -16.45 16.99
C TYR A 198 6.49 -15.92 15.87
N LEU A 199 5.30 -15.52 16.26
CA LEU A 199 4.28 -14.92 15.42
C LEU A 199 3.83 -13.61 16.05
N TRP A 200 3.60 -12.59 15.23
CA TRP A 200 2.98 -11.34 15.63
C TRP A 200 1.62 -11.20 14.95
N ILE A 201 0.58 -10.97 15.76
CA ILE A 201 -0.78 -10.68 15.28
C ILE A 201 -1.24 -9.45 16.05
N ASP A 202 -1.55 -8.36 15.36
CA ASP A 202 -1.96 -7.07 15.96
C ASP A 202 -3.01 -7.21 17.08
N SER A 203 -4.09 -7.96 16.85
CA SER A 203 -5.16 -8.13 17.83
C SER A 203 -4.71 -8.85 19.11
N LEU A 204 -3.63 -9.63 19.06
CA LEU A 204 -3.09 -10.39 20.20
C LEU A 204 -1.85 -9.75 20.83
N CYS A 205 -1.02 -9.15 19.99
CA CYS A 205 0.25 -8.52 20.34
C CYS A 205 0.11 -7.03 20.63
N ILE A 206 -1.09 -6.46 20.61
CA ILE A 206 -1.44 -5.12 21.09
C ILE A 206 -2.62 -5.26 22.05
N ILE A 207 -2.56 -4.59 23.21
CA ILE A 207 -3.65 -4.57 24.18
C ILE A 207 -4.73 -3.64 23.63
N GLN A 208 -5.90 -4.20 23.33
CA GLN A 208 -7.04 -3.51 22.75
C GLN A 208 -7.95 -2.95 23.83
N GLY A 209 -8.69 -1.90 23.49
CA GLY A 209 -9.61 -1.19 24.39
C GLY A 209 -9.16 0.26 24.61
N ASP A 210 -10.02 1.05 25.26
CA ASP A 210 -9.73 2.46 25.58
C ASP A 210 -8.60 2.61 26.61
N ASP A 211 -8.40 1.58 27.42
CA ASP A 211 -7.30 1.42 28.40
C ASP A 211 -6.14 0.57 27.86
N GLY A 212 -6.14 0.30 26.55
CA GLY A 212 -5.10 -0.46 25.86
C GLY A 212 -3.87 0.37 25.47
N ASP A 213 -2.94 -0.27 24.76
CA ASP A 213 -1.68 0.35 24.32
C ASP A 213 -1.59 0.55 22.80
N PHE A 214 -2.74 0.58 22.12
CA PHE A 214 -2.79 0.78 20.66
C PHE A 214 -2.11 2.06 20.19
N GLU A 215 -2.32 3.19 20.88
CA GLU A 215 -1.70 4.46 20.48
C GLU A 215 -0.17 4.40 20.53
N ASP A 216 0.40 3.63 21.44
CA ASP A 216 1.85 3.46 21.55
C ASP A 216 2.38 2.42 20.56
N GLU A 217 1.70 1.29 20.40
CA GLU A 217 2.11 0.25 19.46
C GLU A 217 1.94 0.67 17.99
N ALA A 218 0.93 1.50 17.67
CA ALA A 218 0.71 2.04 16.32
C ALA A 218 1.93 2.84 15.81
N LYS A 219 2.61 3.58 16.71
CA LYS A 219 3.85 4.32 16.39
C LYS A 219 5.00 3.39 15.99
N HIS A 220 4.94 2.12 16.41
CA HIS A 220 5.98 1.12 16.17
C HIS A 220 5.63 0.13 15.06
N MET A 221 4.43 0.20 14.47
CA MET A 221 4.02 -0.70 13.38
C MET A 221 5.00 -0.73 12.21
N GLU A 222 5.64 0.41 11.91
CA GLU A 222 6.69 0.45 10.89
C GLU A 222 7.83 -0.54 11.20
N ALA A 223 8.31 -0.52 12.45
CA ALA A 223 9.40 -1.37 12.91
C ALA A 223 8.99 -2.84 12.98
N VAL A 224 7.72 -3.13 13.34
CA VAL A 224 7.17 -4.50 13.33
C VAL A 224 7.26 -5.11 11.93
N PHE A 225 6.59 -4.52 10.94
CA PHE A 225 6.53 -5.14 9.60
C PHE A 225 7.88 -5.14 8.88
N SER A 226 8.71 -4.12 9.08
CA SER A 226 10.05 -4.07 8.47
C SER A 226 11.11 -4.95 9.11
N SER A 227 10.89 -5.39 10.36
CA SER A 227 11.79 -6.32 11.06
C SER A 227 11.30 -7.76 11.04
N ALA A 228 10.05 -8.01 10.62
CA ALA A 228 9.52 -9.35 10.46
C ALA A 228 10.38 -10.15 9.47
N TYR A 229 10.64 -11.41 9.79
CA TYR A 229 11.38 -12.31 8.89
C TYR A 229 10.61 -12.53 7.58
N CYS A 230 9.30 -12.68 7.71
CA CYS A 230 8.32 -12.76 6.62
C CYS A 230 6.95 -12.30 7.13
N VAL A 231 6.11 -11.79 6.24
CA VAL A 231 4.70 -11.52 6.48
C VAL A 231 3.84 -12.63 5.85
N ILE A 232 2.87 -13.14 6.59
CA ILE A 232 1.76 -13.93 6.04
C ILE A 232 0.63 -12.96 5.73
N ALA A 233 0.21 -12.87 4.47
CA ALA A 233 -0.95 -12.10 4.07
C ALA A 233 -2.13 -13.03 3.77
N ALA A 234 -3.10 -13.06 4.69
CA ALA A 234 -4.31 -13.88 4.59
C ALA A 234 -5.31 -13.29 3.57
N SER A 235 -4.90 -13.18 2.32
CA SER A 235 -5.56 -12.38 1.27
C SER A 235 -6.96 -12.86 0.92
N ARG A 236 -7.21 -14.16 1.03
CA ARG A 236 -8.52 -14.79 0.83
C ARG A 236 -9.40 -14.86 2.09
N ALA A 237 -8.85 -14.58 3.27
CA ALA A 237 -9.63 -14.64 4.49
C ALA A 237 -10.52 -13.39 4.57
N SER A 238 -11.81 -13.57 4.86
CA SER A 238 -12.73 -12.45 5.07
C SER A 238 -12.72 -11.90 6.52
N GLY A 239 -12.07 -12.62 7.44
CA GLY A 239 -11.99 -12.24 8.85
C GLY A 239 -11.14 -13.23 9.67
N THR A 240 -11.07 -13.02 10.98
CA THR A 240 -10.33 -13.89 11.91
C THR A 240 -10.84 -15.34 11.95
N SER A 241 -12.13 -15.56 11.78
CA SER A 241 -12.74 -16.91 11.79
C SER A 241 -12.78 -17.59 10.41
N ALA A 242 -12.30 -16.93 9.36
CA ALA A 242 -12.41 -17.47 8.00
C ALA A 242 -11.43 -18.62 7.75
N GLY A 243 -10.16 -18.48 8.13
CA GLY A 243 -9.08 -19.38 7.69
C GLY A 243 -8.69 -19.15 6.22
N PHE A 244 -7.46 -19.50 5.88
CA PHE A 244 -6.88 -19.35 4.54
C PHE A 244 -6.21 -20.62 3.99
N LEU A 245 -6.10 -21.70 4.78
CA LEU A 245 -5.59 -23.01 4.33
C LEU A 245 -6.69 -23.96 3.80
N LYS A 246 -7.77 -23.40 3.25
CA LYS A 246 -8.89 -24.18 2.68
C LYS A 246 -8.57 -24.68 1.28
N GLN A 247 -9.22 -25.78 0.86
CA GLN A 247 -9.12 -26.29 -0.50
C GLN A 247 -9.44 -25.20 -1.54
N ARG A 248 -8.73 -25.24 -2.67
CA ARG A 248 -8.86 -24.32 -3.80
C ARG A 248 -9.47 -25.04 -5.01
N PRO A 249 -10.09 -24.31 -5.96
CA PRO A 249 -10.53 -24.90 -7.21
C PRO A 249 -9.37 -25.57 -7.96
N ASP A 250 -9.63 -26.71 -8.57
CA ASP A 250 -8.65 -27.38 -9.42
C ASP A 250 -8.42 -26.59 -10.70
N ARG A 251 -7.16 -26.50 -11.11
CA ARG A 251 -6.75 -25.86 -12.35
C ARG A 251 -7.04 -26.80 -13.52
N LYS A 252 -7.78 -26.33 -14.52
CA LYS A 252 -8.02 -27.11 -15.75
C LYS A 252 -6.77 -27.12 -16.63
N PHE A 253 -6.47 -28.26 -17.24
CA PHE A 253 -5.36 -28.41 -18.17
C PHE A 253 -5.64 -29.52 -19.21
N VAL A 254 -4.87 -29.49 -20.30
CA VAL A 254 -4.88 -30.49 -21.38
C VAL A 254 -3.43 -30.79 -21.75
N GLU A 255 -3.11 -32.06 -21.92
CA GLU A 255 -1.78 -32.52 -22.31
C GLU A 255 -1.65 -32.63 -23.83
N PHE A 256 -0.48 -32.28 -24.34
CA PHE A 256 -0.13 -32.30 -25.74
C PHE A 256 1.25 -32.91 -25.96
N GLN A 257 1.53 -33.26 -27.20
CA GLN A 257 2.84 -33.66 -27.66
C GLN A 257 3.26 -32.77 -28.84
N ASP A 258 4.52 -32.34 -28.87
CA ASP A 258 5.06 -31.63 -30.02
C ASP A 258 5.37 -32.59 -31.19
N SER A 259 5.88 -32.05 -32.31
CA SER A 259 6.26 -32.85 -33.47
C SER A 259 7.35 -33.89 -33.20
N LEU A 260 8.12 -33.71 -32.12
CA LEU A 260 9.17 -34.61 -31.67
C LEU A 260 8.68 -35.56 -30.56
N LYS A 261 7.37 -35.58 -30.28
CA LYS A 261 6.72 -36.35 -29.20
C LYS A 261 7.11 -35.94 -27.79
N ASN A 262 7.65 -34.74 -27.59
CA ASN A 262 7.90 -34.23 -26.24
C ASN A 262 6.56 -33.77 -25.61
N PRO A 263 6.27 -34.18 -24.36
CA PRO A 263 5.05 -33.78 -23.69
C PRO A 263 5.11 -32.30 -23.25
N PHE A 264 4.00 -31.59 -23.40
CA PHE A 264 3.77 -30.28 -22.81
C PHE A 264 2.32 -30.14 -22.38
N VAL A 265 2.04 -29.22 -21.46
CA VAL A 265 0.71 -29.05 -20.90
C VAL A 265 0.23 -27.62 -21.14
N VAL A 266 -1.00 -27.49 -21.63
CA VAL A 266 -1.70 -26.21 -21.70
C VAL A 266 -2.68 -26.15 -20.56
N CYS A 267 -2.59 -25.09 -19.76
CA CYS A 267 -3.34 -24.93 -18.54
C CYS A 267 -4.09 -23.60 -18.52
N GLU A 268 -5.13 -23.52 -17.69
CA GLU A 268 -5.72 -22.24 -17.31
C GLU A 268 -4.63 -21.29 -16.76
N ALA A 269 -4.62 -20.03 -17.21
CA ALA A 269 -3.76 -19.02 -16.63
C ALA A 269 -4.37 -18.51 -15.31
N ILE A 270 -3.72 -18.86 -14.21
CA ILE A 270 -4.09 -18.45 -12.84
C ILE A 270 -3.06 -17.49 -12.22
N ASP A 271 -1.98 -17.18 -12.94
CA ASP A 271 -0.90 -16.28 -12.49
C ASP A 271 -1.32 -14.82 -12.73
N ASP A 272 -2.11 -14.26 -11.81
CA ASP A 272 -2.62 -12.89 -11.89
C ASP A 272 -2.50 -12.16 -10.56
N PHE A 273 -1.26 -11.78 -10.21
CA PHE A 273 -0.97 -11.07 -8.96
C PHE A 273 -1.70 -9.72 -8.84
N GLN A 274 -1.99 -9.06 -9.97
CA GLN A 274 -2.73 -7.78 -9.96
C GLN A 274 -4.14 -8.03 -9.42
N HIS A 275 -4.87 -8.96 -10.02
CA HIS A 275 -6.22 -9.29 -9.60
C HIS A 275 -6.27 -9.95 -8.22
N ASP A 276 -5.43 -10.98 -8.01
CA ASP A 276 -5.53 -11.86 -6.84
C ASP A 276 -5.01 -11.19 -5.55
N VAL A 277 -4.09 -10.23 -5.67
CA VAL A 277 -3.45 -9.56 -4.53
C VAL A 277 -3.73 -8.07 -4.55
N ILE A 278 -3.28 -7.32 -5.56
CA ILE A 278 -3.34 -5.85 -5.56
C ILE A 278 -4.78 -5.34 -5.45
N ASP A 279 -5.69 -5.92 -6.24
CA ASP A 279 -7.10 -5.53 -6.30
C ASP A 279 -7.95 -6.33 -5.27
N GLY A 280 -7.33 -7.28 -4.58
CA GLY A 280 -7.93 -8.15 -3.59
C GLY A 280 -8.39 -7.40 -2.33
N ALA A 281 -9.37 -7.97 -1.62
CA ALA A 281 -10.05 -7.32 -0.49
C ALA A 281 -9.09 -6.86 0.63
N LEU A 282 -8.02 -7.62 0.90
CA LEU A 282 -7.04 -7.27 1.93
C LEU A 282 -6.32 -5.94 1.60
N ASN A 283 -5.89 -5.74 0.35
CA ASN A 283 -5.16 -4.54 -0.07
C ASN A 283 -6.05 -3.28 -0.23
N LYS A 284 -7.37 -3.40 -0.06
CA LYS A 284 -8.28 -2.25 0.01
C LYS A 284 -8.24 -1.54 1.37
N ARG A 285 -7.64 -2.16 2.39
CA ARG A 285 -7.56 -1.62 3.76
C ARG A 285 -6.35 -0.68 3.90
N GLY A 286 -6.56 0.46 4.55
CA GLY A 286 -5.53 1.49 4.72
C GLY A 286 -4.24 1.02 5.40
N TRP A 287 -4.37 0.34 6.54
CA TRP A 287 -3.23 -0.20 7.29
C TRP A 287 -2.38 -1.19 6.47
N VAL A 288 -3.01 -1.99 5.61
CA VAL A 288 -2.34 -3.04 4.82
C VAL A 288 -1.32 -2.47 3.83
N LEU A 289 -1.51 -1.25 3.33
CA LEU A 289 -0.53 -0.64 2.43
C LEU A 289 0.84 -0.50 3.12
N GLN A 290 0.85 -0.04 4.37
CA GLN A 290 2.08 0.07 5.15
C GLN A 290 2.66 -1.32 5.46
N GLU A 291 1.83 -2.28 5.83
CA GLU A 291 2.26 -3.65 6.13
C GLU A 291 3.00 -4.28 4.95
N ARG A 292 2.44 -4.12 3.75
CA ARG A 292 3.05 -4.63 2.51
C ARG A 292 4.32 -3.86 2.13
N ALA A 293 4.26 -2.53 2.15
CA ALA A 293 5.35 -1.69 1.70
C ALA A 293 6.62 -1.82 2.55
N LEU A 294 6.47 -2.25 3.79
CA LEU A 294 7.58 -2.40 4.74
C LEU A 294 8.09 -3.84 4.84
N ALA A 295 7.31 -4.82 4.40
CA ALA A 295 7.69 -6.21 4.43
C ALA A 295 8.81 -6.51 3.42
N ARG A 296 9.88 -7.16 3.87
CA ARG A 296 10.95 -7.65 2.97
C ARG A 296 10.52 -8.85 2.13
N ARG A 297 9.58 -9.63 2.69
CA ARG A 297 9.11 -10.92 2.21
C ARG A 297 7.65 -11.07 2.61
N THR A 298 6.80 -11.39 1.64
CA THR A 298 5.38 -11.64 1.91
C THR A 298 4.93 -12.91 1.21
N ILE A 299 4.24 -13.79 1.95
CA ILE A 299 3.51 -14.94 1.41
C ILE A 299 2.03 -14.58 1.38
N TYR A 300 1.46 -14.43 0.20
CA TYR A 300 0.04 -14.15 -0.01
C TYR A 300 -0.74 -15.43 -0.21
N PHE A 301 -1.66 -15.73 0.69
CA PHE A 301 -2.61 -16.83 0.56
C PHE A 301 -3.87 -16.31 -0.13
N ALA A 302 -3.89 -16.38 -1.48
CA ALA A 302 -4.99 -15.91 -2.32
C ALA A 302 -5.94 -17.07 -2.73
N GLU A 303 -7.03 -16.74 -3.43
CA GLU A 303 -8.11 -17.69 -3.72
C GLU A 303 -7.69 -18.85 -4.61
N LYS A 304 -6.86 -18.58 -5.63
CA LYS A 304 -6.47 -19.58 -6.64
C LYS A 304 -5.12 -20.22 -6.37
N GLN A 305 -4.20 -19.46 -5.78
CA GLN A 305 -2.86 -19.93 -5.45
C GLN A 305 -2.21 -19.07 -4.35
N THR A 306 -1.03 -19.50 -3.92
CA THR A 306 -0.16 -18.78 -3.00
C THR A 306 0.93 -18.07 -3.78
N TYR A 307 1.17 -16.80 -3.45
CA TYR A 307 2.22 -16.00 -4.06
C TYR A 307 3.31 -15.68 -3.05
N TRP A 308 4.53 -15.58 -3.54
CA TRP A 308 5.67 -15.02 -2.82
C TRP A 308 6.06 -13.69 -3.44
N GLU A 309 6.26 -12.65 -2.64
CA GLU A 309 6.82 -11.37 -3.07
C GLU A 309 8.07 -11.06 -2.24
N CYS A 310 9.17 -10.73 -2.90
CA CYS A 310 10.37 -10.14 -2.30
C CYS A 310 11.03 -9.16 -3.29
N GLY A 311 12.18 -8.60 -2.93
CA GLY A 311 12.92 -7.66 -3.78
C GLY A 311 13.43 -8.22 -5.13
N ASP A 312 13.32 -9.53 -5.39
CA ASP A 312 13.61 -10.17 -6.68
C ASP A 312 12.34 -10.43 -7.52
N GLY A 313 11.18 -9.94 -7.07
CA GLY A 313 9.90 -10.04 -7.78
C GLY A 313 8.94 -11.05 -7.14
N ILE A 314 8.02 -11.54 -7.95
CA ILE A 314 6.90 -12.38 -7.49
C ILE A 314 7.09 -13.82 -7.98
N ARG A 315 6.80 -14.80 -7.14
CA ARG A 315 6.76 -16.23 -7.51
C ARG A 315 5.39 -16.82 -7.24
N CYS A 316 5.00 -17.74 -8.11
CA CYS A 316 3.73 -18.44 -8.10
C CYS A 316 3.95 -19.93 -7.79
N GLU A 317 2.97 -20.62 -7.22
CA GLU A 317 3.02 -22.08 -7.03
C GLU A 317 3.15 -22.84 -8.36
N THR A 318 2.73 -22.22 -9.46
CA THR A 318 2.92 -22.72 -10.83
C THR A 318 4.38 -22.75 -11.29
N LEU A 319 5.33 -22.30 -10.45
CA LEU A 319 6.75 -22.05 -10.74
C LEU A 319 7.00 -20.85 -11.67
N THR A 320 5.96 -20.09 -12.01
CA THR A 320 6.10 -18.84 -12.75
C THR A 320 6.78 -17.77 -11.87
N LYS A 321 7.75 -17.04 -12.46
CA LYS A 321 8.27 -15.79 -11.91
C LYS A 321 7.63 -14.61 -12.65
N MET A 322 7.04 -13.69 -11.91
CA MET A 322 6.40 -12.49 -12.44
C MET A 322 7.19 -11.23 -12.03
N THR A 323 7.14 -10.22 -12.88
CA THR A 323 7.59 -8.86 -12.55
C THR A 323 6.40 -7.91 -12.60
N ASN A 324 6.26 -7.06 -11.59
CA ASN A 324 5.24 -6.01 -11.58
C ASN A 324 5.91 -4.68 -11.23
N ASN A 325 6.10 -3.82 -12.24
CA ASN A 325 6.78 -2.54 -12.07
C ASN A 325 6.02 -1.57 -11.13
N LYS A 326 4.69 -1.68 -11.03
CA LYS A 326 3.90 -0.87 -10.08
C LYS A 326 4.06 -1.40 -8.66
N ALA A 327 4.12 -2.73 -8.49
CA ALA A 327 4.40 -3.36 -7.21
C ALA A 327 5.86 -3.20 -6.77
N ALA A 328 6.80 -3.04 -7.70
CA ALA A 328 8.24 -3.00 -7.40
C ALA A 328 8.65 -1.85 -6.46
N PHE A 329 7.87 -0.78 -6.39
CA PHE A 329 8.12 0.30 -5.43
C PHE A 329 7.74 -0.10 -4.00
N LEU A 330 6.54 -0.66 -3.79
CA LEU A 330 6.12 -1.15 -2.46
C LEU A 330 6.83 -2.46 -2.09
N GLY A 331 7.23 -3.26 -3.08
CA GLY A 331 8.03 -4.47 -2.90
C GLY A 331 9.54 -4.20 -2.76
N ASP A 332 9.94 -2.95 -2.54
CA ASP A 332 11.32 -2.61 -2.21
C ASP A 332 11.66 -3.15 -0.81
N PRO A 333 12.56 -4.15 -0.68
CA PRO A 333 12.90 -4.74 0.62
C PRO A 333 13.53 -3.73 1.59
N ASN A 334 14.03 -2.61 1.08
CA ASN A 334 14.57 -1.51 1.88
C ASN A 334 13.84 -0.21 1.56
N PHE A 335 12.51 -0.27 1.39
CA PHE A 335 11.67 0.88 1.07
C PHE A 335 12.14 2.13 1.83
N PRO A 336 12.40 3.27 1.15
CA PRO A 336 12.18 3.56 -0.26
C PRO A 336 13.51 3.72 -1.02
N GLN A 337 14.47 2.81 -0.85
CA GLN A 337 15.76 2.83 -1.57
C GLN A 337 15.59 2.91 -3.10
N ALA A 338 14.54 2.30 -3.66
CA ALA A 338 14.19 2.43 -5.06
C ALA A 338 13.88 3.89 -5.46
N ALA A 339 13.45 4.74 -4.52
CA ALA A 339 13.18 6.17 -4.76
C ALA A 339 14.46 7.03 -4.70
N THR A 340 15.46 6.67 -3.90
CA THR A 340 16.66 7.50 -3.68
C THR A 340 17.56 7.55 -4.91
N THR A 341 17.55 6.51 -5.74
CA THR A 341 18.36 6.38 -6.96
C THR A 341 17.72 7.03 -8.20
N GLN A 342 16.52 7.59 -8.06
CA GLN A 342 15.69 8.06 -9.17
C GLN A 342 15.85 9.56 -9.44
N THR A 343 15.48 9.97 -10.66
CA THR A 343 15.38 11.40 -11.02
C THR A 343 14.31 12.11 -10.19
N LYS A 344 14.38 13.44 -10.05
CA LYS A 344 13.36 14.24 -9.35
C LYS A 344 11.94 13.98 -9.88
N GLY A 345 11.77 13.88 -11.20
CA GLY A 345 10.47 13.60 -11.81
C GLY A 345 9.92 12.21 -11.49
N ALA A 346 10.80 11.20 -11.39
CA ALA A 346 10.42 9.87 -10.96
C ALA A 346 10.06 9.81 -9.47
N GLN A 347 10.81 10.52 -8.61
CA GLN A 347 10.45 10.69 -7.19
C GLN A 347 9.08 11.34 -7.00
N ILE A 348 8.75 12.33 -7.84
CA ILE A 348 7.45 12.98 -7.83
C ILE A 348 6.33 12.00 -8.18
N ARG A 349 6.43 11.31 -9.32
CA ARG A 349 5.42 10.32 -9.75
C ARG A 349 5.19 9.23 -8.72
N LEU A 350 6.25 8.85 -8.01
CA LEU A 350 6.25 7.81 -7.01
C LEU A 350 5.43 8.20 -5.77
N TYR A 351 5.67 9.37 -5.16
CA TYR A 351 4.84 9.79 -4.03
C TYR A 351 3.42 10.15 -4.46
N GLU A 352 3.25 10.74 -5.65
CA GLU A 352 1.91 11.07 -6.17
C GLU A 352 1.10 9.78 -6.36
N SER A 353 1.70 8.72 -6.91
CA SER A 353 1.05 7.41 -7.04
C SER A 353 0.74 6.78 -5.68
N LEU A 354 1.66 6.87 -4.72
CA LEU A 354 1.47 6.33 -3.37
C LEU A 354 0.29 7.01 -2.67
N TYR A 355 0.24 8.34 -2.64
CA TYR A 355 -0.82 9.08 -1.97
C TYR A 355 -2.17 8.98 -2.71
N LYS A 356 -2.16 8.94 -4.05
CA LYS A 356 -3.37 8.62 -4.84
C LYS A 356 -3.96 7.28 -4.40
N GLN A 357 -3.15 6.22 -4.43
CA GLN A 357 -3.58 4.88 -4.02
C GLN A 357 -4.04 4.84 -2.56
N TYR A 358 -3.26 5.42 -1.64
CA TYR A 358 -3.58 5.37 -0.22
C TYR A 358 -4.88 6.12 0.14
N SER A 359 -5.11 7.27 -0.50
CA SER A 359 -6.30 8.08 -0.24
C SER A 359 -7.62 7.35 -0.53
N THR A 360 -7.61 6.39 -1.46
CA THR A 360 -8.78 5.57 -1.81
C THR A 360 -8.98 4.34 -0.91
N LEU A 361 -8.08 4.09 0.03
CA LEU A 361 -8.17 2.92 0.92
C LEU A 361 -9.21 3.12 2.03
N GLU A 362 -9.77 2.00 2.48
CA GLU A 362 -10.83 1.91 3.46
C GLU A 362 -10.26 1.82 4.88
N PHE A 363 -10.90 2.51 5.82
CA PHE A 363 -10.57 2.50 7.24
C PHE A 363 -11.82 2.20 8.06
N SER A 364 -11.72 1.28 9.02
CA SER A 364 -12.78 1.07 10.02
C SER A 364 -13.01 2.32 10.87
N LYS A 365 -11.93 3.05 11.16
CA LYS A 365 -11.93 4.35 11.83
C LYS A 365 -11.24 5.36 10.91
N ALA A 366 -12.01 6.25 10.29
CA ALA A 366 -11.47 7.20 9.30
C ALA A 366 -10.32 8.06 9.87
N TYR A 367 -10.33 8.34 11.18
CA TYR A 367 -9.28 9.09 11.87
C TYR A 367 -7.93 8.36 11.99
N ASP A 368 -7.84 7.07 11.66
CA ASP A 368 -6.57 6.33 11.59
C ASP A 368 -5.74 6.70 10.35
N ARG A 369 -6.36 7.32 9.33
CA ARG A 369 -5.74 7.68 8.04
C ARG A 369 -4.36 8.36 8.17
N PRO A 370 -4.13 9.39 9.00
CA PRO A 370 -2.81 10.00 9.13
C PRO A 370 -1.77 9.06 9.78
N ILE A 371 -2.16 8.21 10.72
CA ILE A 371 -1.23 7.33 11.44
C ILE A 371 -0.78 6.17 10.54
N ALA A 372 -1.72 5.58 9.81
CA ALA A 372 -1.51 4.37 9.02
C ALA A 372 -0.61 4.54 7.77
N ILE A 373 -0.21 5.77 7.43
CA ILE A 373 0.81 6.05 6.41
C ILE A 373 2.07 6.71 6.98
N ALA A 374 2.05 7.12 8.24
CA ALA A 374 3.12 7.91 8.83
C ALA A 374 4.50 7.24 8.69
N GLY A 375 4.58 5.91 8.86
CA GLY A 375 5.83 5.17 8.68
C GLY A 375 6.40 5.26 7.26
N LEU A 376 5.54 5.20 6.23
CA LEU A 376 5.96 5.34 4.84
C LEU A 376 6.39 6.78 4.53
N GLU A 377 5.62 7.76 5.01
CA GLU A 377 5.93 9.17 4.87
C GLU A 377 7.29 9.52 5.50
N GLN A 378 7.58 9.07 6.71
CA GLN A 378 8.84 9.34 7.38
C GLN A 378 10.05 8.72 6.68
N ARG A 379 9.88 7.54 6.07
CA ARG A 379 10.91 6.94 5.23
C ARG A 379 11.18 7.77 3.98
N LEU A 380 10.14 8.28 3.34
CA LEU A 380 10.27 9.17 2.18
C LEU A 380 10.90 10.52 2.55
N ILE A 381 10.50 11.13 3.67
CA ILE A 381 11.11 12.36 4.23
C ILE A 381 12.62 12.16 4.41
N ARG A 382 13.03 11.09 5.10
CA ARG A 382 14.45 10.73 5.29
C ARG A 382 15.17 10.54 3.95
N ALA A 383 14.56 9.80 3.01
CA ALA A 383 15.12 9.54 1.69
C ALA A 383 15.26 10.81 0.82
N PHE A 384 14.34 11.76 0.95
CA PHE A 384 14.36 13.02 0.23
C PHE A 384 15.32 14.05 0.83
N GLY A 385 15.79 13.83 2.07
CA GLY A 385 16.80 14.65 2.75
C GLY A 385 16.29 16.01 3.23
N LYS A 386 14.98 16.14 3.42
CA LYS A 386 14.29 17.35 3.90
C LYS A 386 13.14 16.95 4.82
N GLN A 387 12.64 17.90 5.61
CA GLN A 387 11.52 17.70 6.53
C GLN A 387 10.17 17.53 5.79
N GLY A 388 9.12 17.18 6.52
CA GLY A 388 7.77 17.03 5.99
C GLY A 388 6.80 16.44 7.00
N GLY A 389 5.56 16.25 6.55
CA GLY A 389 4.50 15.65 7.35
C GLY A 389 3.12 15.93 6.74
N TYR A 390 2.11 15.17 7.16
CA TYR A 390 0.71 15.39 6.77
C TYR A 390 0.51 15.43 5.23
N GLY A 391 1.25 14.60 4.50
CA GLY A 391 1.19 14.51 3.04
C GLY A 391 2.08 15.50 2.29
N ILE A 392 2.90 16.30 2.99
CA ILE A 392 3.74 17.35 2.41
C ILE A 392 5.22 17.01 2.61
N PHE A 393 6.00 17.14 1.53
CA PHE A 393 7.45 17.02 1.56
C PHE A 393 8.07 18.38 1.30
N GLU A 394 8.90 18.89 2.20
CA GLU A 394 9.53 20.21 2.08
C GLU A 394 10.29 20.37 0.75
N ARG A 395 10.98 19.31 0.32
CA ARG A 395 11.69 19.26 -0.97
C ARG A 395 10.79 19.54 -2.18
N TYR A 396 9.50 19.21 -2.07
CA TYR A 396 8.49 19.31 -3.12
C TYR A 396 7.28 20.17 -2.69
N PHE A 397 7.49 21.08 -1.73
CA PHE A 397 6.47 21.77 -0.96
C PHE A 397 5.29 22.28 -1.80
N GLY A 398 5.58 23.14 -2.79
CA GLY A 398 4.55 23.71 -3.67
C GLY A 398 3.77 22.65 -4.45
N ARG A 399 4.42 21.60 -4.94
CA ARG A 399 3.75 20.53 -5.71
C ARG A 399 2.89 19.65 -4.80
N THR A 400 3.38 19.30 -3.62
CA THR A 400 2.63 18.45 -2.67
C THR A 400 1.38 19.15 -2.13
N LEU A 401 1.38 20.49 -2.07
CA LEU A 401 0.19 21.27 -1.69
C LEU A 401 -0.90 21.30 -2.78
N LEU A 402 -0.54 21.06 -4.04
CA LEU A 402 -1.47 21.12 -5.18
C LEU A 402 -2.17 19.76 -5.45
N TRP A 403 -2.53 19.07 -4.38
CA TRP A 403 -3.49 17.95 -4.44
C TRP A 403 -4.90 18.48 -4.72
N GLN A 404 -5.78 17.64 -5.25
CA GLN A 404 -7.20 17.95 -5.49
C GLN A 404 -8.05 16.68 -5.40
N ARG A 405 -9.36 16.83 -5.21
CA ARG A 405 -10.32 15.72 -5.25
C ARG A 405 -10.24 14.96 -6.58
N ASP A 406 -10.21 13.63 -6.53
CA ASP A 406 -10.26 12.81 -7.74
C ASP A 406 -11.71 12.66 -8.22
N LEU A 407 -12.09 13.44 -9.24
CA LEU A 407 -13.44 13.44 -9.83
C LEU A 407 -13.83 12.08 -10.42
N LYS A 408 -12.88 11.19 -10.69
CA LYS A 408 -13.18 9.81 -11.12
C LYS A 408 -13.87 8.98 -10.04
N MET A 409 -13.75 9.40 -8.77
CA MET A 409 -14.38 8.74 -7.63
C MET A 409 -15.81 9.25 -7.36
N GLY A 410 -16.33 10.15 -8.19
CA GLY A 410 -17.67 10.73 -8.10
C GLY A 410 -17.64 12.24 -7.92
N ASP A 411 -18.81 12.88 -8.04
CA ASP A 411 -18.97 14.33 -7.92
C ASP A 411 -19.24 14.80 -6.47
N GLU A 412 -19.34 13.86 -5.54
CA GLU A 412 -19.60 14.15 -4.13
C GLU A 412 -18.45 14.91 -3.45
N PRO A 413 -18.77 15.92 -2.60
CA PRO A 413 -17.80 16.63 -1.76
C PRO A 413 -16.92 15.70 -0.92
N MET A 414 -15.68 16.10 -0.66
CA MET A 414 -14.89 15.42 0.36
C MET A 414 -15.48 15.69 1.75
N LYS A 415 -15.69 14.62 2.51
CA LYS A 415 -16.19 14.71 3.89
C LYS A 415 -15.03 14.93 4.85
N ALA A 416 -15.15 15.90 5.75
CA ALA A 416 -14.15 16.09 6.80
C ALA A 416 -14.21 14.94 7.82
N ILE A 417 -13.05 14.38 8.17
CA ILE A 417 -12.95 13.30 9.16
C ILE A 417 -13.27 13.85 10.56
N GLU A 418 -14.07 13.13 11.34
CA GLU A 418 -14.29 13.45 12.74
C GLU A 418 -13.19 12.81 13.58
N PHE A 419 -12.35 13.65 14.19
CA PHE A 419 -11.28 13.22 15.07
C PHE A 419 -11.77 13.22 16.53
N PRO A 420 -11.47 12.18 17.33
CA PRO A 420 -11.84 12.13 18.73
C PRO A 420 -11.27 13.33 19.53
N PRO A 421 -12.02 13.90 20.48
CA PRO A 421 -11.53 15.00 21.32
C PRO A 421 -10.25 14.70 22.11
N GLN A 422 -10.04 13.43 22.43
CA GLN A 422 -8.88 12.93 23.18
C GLN A 422 -7.60 12.86 22.32
N GLN A 423 -7.74 12.92 20.99
CA GLN A 423 -6.61 12.83 20.09
C GLN A 423 -5.70 14.07 20.25
N GLN A 424 -4.45 13.84 20.63
CA GLN A 424 -3.51 14.90 21.03
C GLN A 424 -3.05 15.80 19.88
N TYR A 425 -3.24 15.38 18.62
CA TYR A 425 -2.76 16.11 17.45
C TYR A 425 -3.90 16.45 16.49
N ARG A 426 -3.80 17.63 15.87
CA ARG A 426 -4.76 18.11 14.87
C ARG A 426 -4.20 17.93 13.47
N VAL A 427 -5.00 17.35 12.58
CA VAL A 427 -4.68 17.29 11.15
C VAL A 427 -5.00 18.63 10.49
N PRO A 428 -4.02 19.28 9.83
CA PRO A 428 -4.22 20.57 9.19
C PRO A 428 -5.22 20.54 8.03
N THR A 429 -5.92 21.64 7.78
CA THR A 429 -6.92 21.73 6.68
C THR A 429 -6.27 21.70 5.30
N TRP A 430 -5.02 22.16 5.18
CA TRP A 430 -4.25 22.07 3.94
C TRP A 430 -3.81 20.64 3.59
N SER A 431 -3.92 19.69 4.53
CA SER A 431 -3.61 18.29 4.31
C SER A 431 -4.81 17.53 3.77
N TRP A 432 -4.60 16.72 2.74
CA TRP A 432 -5.63 15.80 2.25
C TRP A 432 -6.04 14.76 3.30
N MET A 433 -5.18 14.48 4.29
CA MET A 433 -5.47 13.54 5.38
C MET A 433 -6.60 14.04 6.31
N ARG A 434 -7.01 15.30 6.21
CA ARG A 434 -8.15 15.87 6.95
C ARG A 434 -9.49 15.33 6.45
N TYR A 435 -9.53 14.77 5.24
CA TYR A 435 -10.76 14.47 4.53
C TYR A 435 -10.83 13.01 4.07
N GLU A 436 -12.05 12.49 3.95
CA GLU A 436 -12.41 11.25 3.27
C GLU A 436 -12.52 11.46 1.76
N GLY A 437 -12.08 10.47 0.99
CA GLY A 437 -12.12 10.46 -0.47
C GLY A 437 -10.75 10.32 -1.12
N GLY A 438 -10.77 9.93 -2.39
CA GLY A 438 -9.57 9.84 -3.22
C GLY A 438 -9.07 11.21 -3.65
N ILE A 439 -7.75 11.39 -3.64
CA ILE A 439 -7.10 12.58 -4.18
C ILE A 439 -6.31 12.25 -5.44
N THR A 440 -6.11 13.28 -6.26
CA THR A 440 -5.10 13.35 -7.31
C THR A 440 -4.28 14.62 -7.16
N PHE A 441 -3.35 14.87 -8.07
CA PHE A 441 -2.54 16.09 -8.10
C PHE A 441 -2.78 16.83 -9.42
N MET A 442 -2.66 18.15 -9.40
CA MET A 442 -2.70 18.95 -10.63
C MET A 442 -1.64 18.46 -11.62
N ASP A 443 -2.00 18.38 -12.90
CA ASP A 443 -1.05 17.98 -13.94
C ASP A 443 -0.14 19.17 -14.31
N LEU A 444 1.02 19.21 -13.63
CA LEU A 444 1.98 20.31 -13.74
C LEU A 444 3.25 19.86 -14.47
N PRO A 445 3.82 20.69 -15.36
CA PRO A 445 5.10 20.37 -16.01
C PRO A 445 6.23 20.32 -14.98
N PHE A 446 7.09 19.29 -15.04
CA PHE A 446 8.16 19.09 -14.04
C PHE A 446 9.16 20.26 -13.96
N SER A 447 9.49 20.87 -15.10
CA SER A 447 10.48 21.95 -15.21
C SER A 447 9.89 23.31 -15.62
N GLY A 448 8.57 23.37 -15.85
CA GLY A 448 7.87 24.54 -16.39
C GLY A 448 7.23 25.45 -15.34
N VAL A 449 7.36 25.12 -14.05
CA VAL A 449 6.80 25.91 -12.95
C VAL A 449 7.92 26.68 -12.24
N GLN A 450 7.69 27.96 -12.02
CA GLN A 450 8.43 28.81 -11.10
C GLN A 450 7.66 28.85 -9.77
N TRP A 451 8.22 28.22 -8.74
CA TRP A 451 7.63 28.17 -7.40
C TRP A 451 7.87 29.49 -6.67
N GLU A 452 6.89 29.91 -5.86
CA GLU A 452 7.06 31.07 -4.98
C GLU A 452 8.04 30.79 -3.84
N ASP A 453 8.63 31.86 -3.29
CA ASP A 453 9.54 31.77 -2.15
C ASP A 453 8.84 31.94 -0.79
N ASP A 454 9.61 31.79 0.29
CA ASP A 454 9.17 31.91 1.68
C ASP A 454 8.52 33.27 2.02
N SER A 455 8.68 34.31 1.19
CA SER A 455 8.03 35.60 1.38
C SER A 455 6.53 35.58 1.01
N GLN A 456 6.15 34.67 0.12
CA GLN A 456 4.76 34.47 -0.33
C GLN A 456 4.10 33.28 0.35
N ILE A 457 4.79 32.15 0.45
CA ILE A 457 4.29 30.96 1.14
C ILE A 457 5.43 30.21 1.81
N ARG A 458 5.28 30.00 3.11
CA ARG A 458 6.29 29.36 3.95
C ARG A 458 5.71 28.12 4.61
N SER A 459 6.49 27.04 4.46
CA SER A 459 6.25 25.75 5.09
C SER A 459 6.40 25.80 6.62
N PRO A 460 5.70 24.94 7.37
CA PRO A 460 5.89 24.81 8.82
C PRO A 460 7.32 24.37 9.18
N TRP A 461 8.03 23.70 8.25
CA TRP A 461 9.36 23.14 8.49
C TRP A 461 10.52 24.02 7.98
N ALA A 462 10.23 25.21 7.46
CA ALA A 462 11.25 26.11 6.90
C ALA A 462 12.16 26.79 7.96
N ALA A 463 11.79 26.72 9.25
CA ALA A 463 12.66 27.14 10.34
C ALA A 463 13.49 25.93 10.82
N ASN A 464 14.84 26.03 10.75
CA ASN A 464 15.81 24.98 11.14
C ASN A 464 15.72 24.48 12.60
N ASN A 465 14.70 24.84 13.38
CA ASN A 465 14.59 24.55 14.81
C ASN A 465 13.63 23.40 15.17
N ALA A 466 12.99 22.75 14.19
CA ALA A 466 12.24 21.52 14.48
C ALA A 466 13.17 20.29 14.40
N SER A 467 14.04 20.11 15.39
CA SER A 467 14.76 18.85 15.62
C SER A 467 13.90 17.85 16.41
N SER A 468 12.59 17.76 16.15
CA SER A 468 11.76 16.82 16.91
C SER A 468 11.67 15.50 16.16
N SER A 469 12.28 14.48 16.76
CA SER A 469 12.12 13.06 16.45
C SER A 469 10.73 12.52 16.83
N HIS A 470 9.75 13.40 17.03
CA HIS A 470 8.42 13.05 17.54
C HIS A 470 7.37 13.12 16.43
N TRP A 471 6.81 11.94 16.15
CA TRP A 471 5.59 11.74 15.38
C TRP A 471 4.51 12.70 15.92
N HIS A 472 4.10 13.65 15.08
CA HIS A 472 2.99 14.60 15.31
C HIS A 472 3.24 15.90 16.09
N THR A 473 4.48 16.33 16.38
CA THR A 473 4.64 17.61 17.10
C THR A 473 4.59 18.80 16.14
N GLY A 474 3.46 19.50 16.14
CA GLY A 474 3.52 20.97 16.14
C GLY A 474 4.36 21.45 17.32
N ASP A 475 4.62 22.74 17.39
CA ASP A 475 5.20 23.36 18.59
C ASP A 475 4.46 22.94 19.88
N SER A 476 4.96 23.36 21.04
CA SER A 476 4.36 23.09 22.35
C SER A 476 2.89 23.53 22.50
N GLU A 477 2.27 24.10 21.47
CA GLU A 477 0.84 24.44 21.37
C GLU A 477 0.04 23.60 20.33
N GLY A 478 0.67 22.61 19.68
CA GLY A 478 -0.01 21.58 18.88
C GLY A 478 -0.58 22.05 17.54
N ARG A 479 -0.21 23.24 17.03
CA ARG A 479 -0.71 23.76 15.74
C ARG A 479 0.38 23.81 14.67
N ILE A 480 0.13 23.15 13.55
CA ILE A 480 1.02 23.17 12.37
C ILE A 480 0.32 23.98 11.28
N HIS A 481 0.77 25.20 11.06
CA HIS A 481 0.16 26.13 10.10
C HIS A 481 1.11 26.49 8.96
N LEU A 482 0.57 26.73 7.76
CA LEU A 482 1.30 27.42 6.70
C LEU A 482 1.25 28.92 6.96
N THR A 483 2.33 29.64 6.64
CA THR A 483 2.28 31.10 6.60
C THR A 483 2.23 31.54 5.15
N ALA A 484 1.21 32.29 4.75
CA ALA A 484 1.01 32.64 3.34
C ALA A 484 0.50 34.07 3.14
N ARG A 485 0.72 34.62 1.96
CA ARG A 485 0.08 35.86 1.48
C ARG A 485 -1.17 35.52 0.69
N VAL A 486 -2.32 35.93 1.20
CA VAL A 486 -3.61 35.82 0.50
C VAL A 486 -3.89 37.05 -0.33
N ARG A 487 -4.51 36.84 -1.49
CA ARG A 487 -4.85 37.85 -2.49
C ARG A 487 -6.30 37.71 -2.92
N ASP A 488 -6.90 38.83 -3.30
CA ASP A 488 -8.17 38.85 -4.00
C ASP A 488 -8.04 38.28 -5.41
N PHE A 489 -9.12 37.65 -5.88
CA PHE A 489 -9.23 37.14 -7.24
C PHE A 489 -10.68 37.25 -7.74
N ASP A 490 -10.86 37.28 -9.06
CA ASP A 490 -12.17 37.29 -9.69
C ASP A 490 -12.77 35.88 -9.72
N LEU A 491 -13.64 35.58 -8.76
CA LEU A 491 -14.32 34.29 -8.65
C LEU A 491 -15.23 34.00 -9.85
N GLY A 492 -15.87 35.01 -10.44
CA GLY A 492 -16.79 34.81 -11.57
C GLY A 492 -16.08 34.32 -12.82
N LEU A 493 -14.83 34.76 -13.03
CA LEU A 493 -13.98 34.27 -14.12
C LEU A 493 -13.28 32.95 -13.78
N ALA A 494 -12.95 32.75 -12.50
CA ALA A 494 -12.12 31.64 -12.04
C ALA A 494 -12.88 30.34 -11.69
N GLU A 495 -14.18 30.38 -11.42
CA GLU A 495 -14.95 29.28 -10.80
C GLU A 495 -14.75 27.92 -11.49
N LYS A 496 -14.73 27.89 -12.83
CA LYS A 496 -14.57 26.66 -13.62
C LYS A 496 -13.15 26.08 -13.62
N GLU A 497 -12.16 26.88 -13.21
CA GLU A 497 -10.75 26.50 -13.15
C GLU A 497 -10.32 26.10 -11.72
N ILE A 498 -11.27 26.08 -10.78
CA ILE A 498 -11.06 25.72 -9.38
C ILE A 498 -11.66 24.35 -9.10
N ALA A 499 -10.82 23.45 -8.61
CA ALA A 499 -11.25 22.20 -8.00
C ALA A 499 -11.47 22.42 -6.50
N PHE A 500 -12.72 22.60 -6.10
CA PHE A 500 -13.09 22.70 -4.69
C PHE A 500 -13.06 21.34 -4.00
N ASP A 501 -12.51 21.30 -2.78
CA ASP A 501 -12.43 20.08 -1.97
C ASP A 501 -13.82 19.69 -1.43
N LYS A 502 -14.71 20.68 -1.23
CA LYS A 502 -16.08 20.50 -0.73
C LYS A 502 -17.09 21.21 -1.65
N VAL A 503 -18.38 20.87 -1.55
CA VAL A 503 -19.44 21.77 -2.02
C VAL A 503 -19.40 23.01 -1.15
N ILE A 504 -19.08 24.13 -1.78
CA ILE A 504 -19.07 25.43 -1.13
C ILE A 504 -20.06 26.27 -1.89
N THR A 505 -21.05 26.83 -1.19
CA THR A 505 -21.88 27.89 -1.73
C THR A 505 -21.01 29.15 -1.81
N PRO A 506 -20.56 29.59 -3.01
CA PRO A 506 -19.46 30.53 -3.12
C PRO A 506 -19.79 31.95 -2.67
N ARG A 507 -21.08 32.23 -2.43
CA ARG A 507 -21.60 33.59 -2.19
C ARG A 507 -21.43 34.10 -0.76
N ASP A 508 -21.09 33.23 0.21
CA ASP A 508 -21.12 33.59 1.63
C ASP A 508 -19.74 33.65 2.32
N ARG A 509 -18.64 33.30 1.63
CA ARG A 509 -17.30 33.30 2.21
C ARG A 509 -16.36 34.21 1.43
N ALA A 510 -15.63 35.07 2.14
CA ALA A 510 -14.61 35.96 1.57
C ALA A 510 -13.39 35.14 1.10
N MET A 511 -13.53 34.43 -0.02
CA MET A 511 -12.48 33.59 -0.59
C MET A 511 -11.30 34.45 -1.04
N LYS A 512 -10.11 33.92 -0.80
CA LYS A 512 -8.85 34.47 -1.28
C LYS A 512 -8.04 33.36 -1.94
N CYS A 513 -7.06 33.74 -2.74
CA CYS A 513 -6.09 32.80 -3.30
C CYS A 513 -4.70 33.04 -2.73
N VAL A 514 -3.93 31.96 -2.57
CA VAL A 514 -2.48 32.00 -2.34
C VAL A 514 -1.80 31.48 -3.59
N VAL A 515 -0.89 32.28 -4.15
CA VAL A 515 -0.09 31.84 -5.30
C VAL A 515 1.00 30.88 -4.79
N ILE A 516 1.01 29.66 -5.32
CA ILE A 516 1.99 28.62 -4.97
C ILE A 516 3.14 28.61 -5.98
N GLY A 517 2.82 28.90 -7.23
CA GLY A 517 3.78 29.06 -8.30
C GLY A 517 3.10 29.54 -9.59
N SER A 518 3.89 29.76 -10.63
CA SER A 518 3.42 30.21 -11.93
C SER A 518 4.16 29.52 -13.06
N GLN A 519 3.62 29.58 -14.29
CA GLN A 519 4.40 29.17 -15.46
C GLN A 519 5.65 30.04 -15.58
N LYS A 520 6.78 29.43 -15.94
CA LYS A 520 8.03 30.19 -16.15
C LYS A 520 7.84 31.29 -17.20
N SER A 521 8.42 32.45 -16.94
CA SER A 521 8.34 33.64 -17.80
C SER A 521 8.79 33.40 -19.24
N GLU A 522 9.75 32.51 -19.46
CA GLU A 522 10.22 32.10 -20.79
C GLU A 522 9.11 31.46 -21.64
N ALA A 523 8.18 30.75 -21.01
CA ALA A 523 7.04 30.12 -21.68
C ALA A 523 5.81 31.04 -21.75
N ALA A 524 5.70 32.02 -20.85
CA ALA A 524 4.58 32.95 -20.76
C ALA A 524 5.06 34.33 -20.25
N PRO A 525 5.53 35.23 -21.14
CA PRO A 525 6.19 36.48 -20.73
C PRO A 525 5.22 37.49 -20.11
N ASP A 526 3.99 37.57 -20.63
CA ASP A 526 2.97 38.47 -20.09
C ASP A 526 2.37 37.91 -18.80
N VAL A 527 2.58 38.63 -17.70
CA VAL A 527 2.08 38.28 -16.36
C VAL A 527 0.55 38.21 -16.33
N LYS A 528 -0.15 39.04 -17.14
CA LYS A 528 -1.62 39.06 -17.13
C LYS A 528 -2.24 37.81 -17.75
N THR A 529 -1.57 37.18 -18.71
CA THR A 529 -2.06 35.97 -19.39
C THR A 529 -1.40 34.68 -18.89
N ARG A 530 -0.33 34.82 -18.09
CA ARG A 530 0.37 33.70 -17.46
C ARG A 530 -0.56 32.93 -16.52
N LYS A 531 -0.44 31.60 -16.53
CA LYS A 531 -1.11 30.75 -15.54
C LYS A 531 -0.38 30.75 -14.20
N HIS A 532 -1.14 30.96 -13.14
CA HIS A 532 -0.73 30.85 -11.75
C HIS A 532 -1.44 29.65 -11.11
N TYR A 533 -0.71 28.84 -10.38
CA TYR A 533 -1.24 27.70 -9.64
C TYR A 533 -1.47 28.15 -8.20
N VAL A 534 -2.70 28.02 -7.73
CA VAL A 534 -3.15 28.66 -6.50
C VAL A 534 -3.81 27.67 -5.56
N LEU A 535 -3.70 27.98 -4.27
CA LEU A 535 -4.53 27.42 -3.21
C LEU A 535 -5.68 28.38 -2.93
N ILE A 536 -6.91 27.89 -2.91
CA ILE A 536 -8.08 28.68 -2.53
C ILE A 536 -8.32 28.50 -1.04
N VAL A 537 -8.48 29.62 -0.33
CA VAL A 537 -8.63 29.66 1.12
C VAL A 537 -9.72 30.64 1.54
N ALA A 538 -10.28 30.47 2.73
CA ALA A 538 -11.16 31.46 3.35
C ALA A 538 -10.92 31.53 4.86
N PRO A 539 -11.27 32.67 5.50
CA PRO A 539 -11.21 32.77 6.96
C PRO A 539 -12.04 31.69 7.64
N MET A 540 -11.51 31.14 8.73
CA MET A 540 -12.27 30.22 9.59
C MET A 540 -13.38 30.99 10.33
N HIS A 541 -14.48 30.31 10.65
CA HIS A 541 -15.57 30.96 11.35
C HIS A 541 -15.15 31.36 12.77
N GLY A 542 -15.24 32.66 13.09
CA GLY A 542 -14.86 33.20 14.40
C GLY A 542 -13.37 33.50 14.58
N ASP A 543 -12.53 33.29 13.56
CA ASP A 543 -11.10 33.63 13.57
C ASP A 543 -10.70 34.29 12.23
N ALA A 544 -10.41 35.59 12.28
CA ALA A 544 -10.07 36.38 11.08
C ALA A 544 -8.60 36.22 10.65
N GLU A 545 -7.73 35.67 11.51
CA GLU A 545 -6.30 35.51 11.25
C GLU A 545 -5.96 34.11 10.74
N THR A 546 -6.81 33.12 11.04
CA THR A 546 -6.66 31.74 10.59
C THR A 546 -7.58 31.43 9.40
N TYR A 547 -6.99 30.86 8.36
CA TYR A 547 -7.66 30.47 7.12
C TYR A 547 -7.71 28.95 7.01
N GLU A 548 -8.76 28.44 6.37
CA GLU A 548 -8.82 27.04 5.95
C GLU A 548 -8.71 26.90 4.44
N ARG A 549 -8.16 25.77 4.00
CA ARG A 549 -8.14 25.37 2.60
C ARG A 549 -9.55 25.01 2.10
N LEU A 550 -9.84 25.44 0.87
CA LEU A 550 -11.09 25.17 0.17
C LEU A 550 -10.90 24.41 -1.16
N GLY A 551 -9.71 24.47 -1.76
CA GLY A 551 -9.43 23.82 -3.04
C GLY A 551 -8.18 24.36 -3.70
N VAL A 552 -7.96 24.00 -4.96
CA VAL A 552 -6.83 24.46 -5.79
C VAL A 552 -7.30 24.84 -7.19
N GLY A 553 -6.51 25.64 -7.91
CA GLY A 553 -6.87 26.02 -9.28
C GLY A 553 -5.70 26.52 -10.13
N SER A 554 -5.96 26.67 -11.42
CA SER A 554 -5.03 27.29 -12.38
C SER A 554 -5.65 28.57 -12.93
N LEU A 555 -5.24 29.72 -12.41
CA LEU A 555 -5.85 31.01 -12.72
C LEU A 555 -4.97 31.85 -13.64
N CYS A 556 -5.59 32.68 -14.47
CA CYS A 556 -4.91 33.70 -15.25
C CYS A 556 -4.43 34.83 -14.32
N GLY A 557 -3.23 35.37 -14.54
CA GLY A 557 -2.70 36.46 -13.69
C GLY A 557 -3.57 37.72 -13.69
N SER A 558 -4.32 37.98 -14.77
CA SER A 558 -5.32 39.06 -14.87
C SER A 558 -6.53 38.87 -13.96
N TRP A 559 -6.74 37.66 -13.44
CA TRP A 559 -7.83 37.38 -12.49
C TRP A 559 -7.38 37.52 -11.04
N ILE A 560 -6.09 37.78 -10.78
CA ILE A 560 -5.51 37.87 -9.43
C ILE A 560 -5.02 39.30 -9.19
N ALA A 561 -5.28 39.83 -8.00
CA ALA A 561 -4.71 41.11 -7.54
C ALA A 561 -3.21 40.95 -7.21
N LEU A 562 -2.37 40.84 -8.25
CA LEU A 562 -0.92 40.68 -8.14
C LEU A 562 -0.17 41.98 -7.78
N ASP A 563 -0.76 43.12 -8.13
CA ASP A 563 -0.25 44.47 -7.89
C ASP A 563 -0.40 44.94 -6.43
N VAL A 564 -1.27 44.29 -5.65
CA VAL A 564 -1.46 44.56 -4.22
C VAL A 564 -0.59 43.63 -3.37
N GLY A 565 0.04 44.11 -2.29
CA GLY A 565 1.03 43.34 -1.49
C GLY A 565 0.54 42.07 -0.77
N GLY A 566 -0.75 41.74 -0.84
CA GLY A 566 -1.40 40.61 -0.16
C GLY A 566 -1.42 40.73 1.37
N LEU A 567 -2.36 40.06 2.02
CA LEU A 567 -2.43 39.97 3.48
C LEU A 567 -1.69 38.71 3.96
N LYS A 568 -0.82 38.83 4.95
CA LYS A 568 -0.13 37.68 5.56
C LYS A 568 -1.05 37.01 6.57
N VAL A 569 -1.26 35.70 6.43
CA VAL A 569 -2.19 34.92 7.26
C VAL A 569 -1.60 33.54 7.60
N HIS A 570 -2.24 32.86 8.55
CA HIS A 570 -1.96 31.46 8.89
C HIS A 570 -3.02 30.55 8.27
N ILE A 571 -2.60 29.47 7.61
CA ILE A 571 -3.51 28.45 7.09
C ILE A 571 -3.43 27.23 8.01
N SER A 572 -4.56 26.90 8.65
CA SER A 572 -4.67 25.82 9.62
C SER A 572 -4.52 24.45 9.01
#